data_AF-A0A4Y3RTJ9-F1
#
_entry.id   AF-A0A4Y3RTJ9-F1
#
_cell.length_a   1.000
_cell.length_b   1.000
_cell.length_c   1.000
_cell.angle_alpha   90.00
_cell.angle_beta   90.00
_cell.angle_gamma   90.00
#
_symmetry.space_group_name_H-M   'P 1'
#
loop_
_entity.id
_entity.type
_entity.pdbx_description
1 polymer ?
#
loop_
_entity_poly.entity_id
_entity_poly.type
_entity_poly.pdbx_seq_one_letter_code
_entity_poly.pdbx_strand_id
1 'polypeptide(L)'
;MADNEADRSPFLTTCPECGENEWREPYPPERGRGRPRVYCSEACQRRARRKFTAPYQPGEDRPCAHCGESFAPRATTGRPPQYCSPSCRQGANQQRKYDDYRAWSQVAAVTARLADLRDDIHSRRTRGSVKELQDLEAELKSLLTVVQYRLHAASLDGPPN
;
A
#
# COMPACT_ATOMS: atom_id res chain seq x y z
N MET A 1 14.98 -21.90 -11.87
CA MET A 1 14.71 -20.46 -11.97
C MET A 1 13.34 -20.35 -12.61
N ALA A 2 12.30 -20.19 -11.80
CA ALA A 2 10.92 -20.08 -12.26
C ALA A 2 10.61 -18.59 -12.37
N ASP A 3 10.37 -18.12 -13.59
CA ASP A 3 10.02 -16.75 -13.88
C ASP A 3 8.68 -16.42 -13.21
N ASN A 4 8.73 -15.42 -12.33
CA ASN A 4 7.61 -14.98 -11.52
C ASN A 4 6.72 -14.05 -12.36
N GLU A 5 6.01 -14.64 -13.34
CA GLU A 5 5.22 -13.95 -14.36
C GLU A 5 3.80 -13.59 -13.89
N ALA A 6 3.42 -14.00 -12.67
CA ALA A 6 2.04 -13.95 -12.18
C ALA A 6 1.57 -12.60 -11.61
N ASP A 7 2.46 -11.62 -11.41
CA ASP A 7 2.10 -10.35 -10.75
C ASP A 7 2.14 -9.12 -11.68
N ARG A 8 2.13 -9.35 -12.99
CA ARG A 8 1.83 -8.30 -13.97
C ARG A 8 0.33 -8.23 -14.19
N SER A 9 -0.42 -7.93 -13.14
CA SER A 9 -1.82 -7.55 -13.29
C SER A 9 -1.86 -6.33 -14.22
N PRO A 10 -2.43 -6.43 -15.44
CA PRO A 10 -2.51 -5.28 -16.33
C PRO A 10 -3.31 -4.23 -15.57
N PHE A 11 -2.73 -3.04 -15.37
CA PHE A 11 -3.40 -1.93 -14.72
C PHE A 11 -4.69 -1.60 -15.48
N LEU A 12 -5.79 -2.27 -15.13
CA LEU A 12 -7.12 -2.05 -15.68
C LEU A 12 -7.55 -0.65 -15.23
N THR A 13 -7.13 0.34 -16.01
CA THR A 13 -7.43 1.73 -15.75
C THR A 13 -8.83 1.96 -16.29
N THR A 14 -9.80 1.95 -15.39
CA THR A 14 -11.20 2.25 -15.70
C THR A 14 -11.31 3.71 -16.15
N CYS A 15 -12.05 4.01 -17.21
CA CYS A 15 -12.25 5.39 -17.64
C CYS A 15 -13.05 6.16 -16.57
N PRO A 16 -12.52 7.27 -16.02
CA PRO A 16 -13.14 7.96 -14.88
C PRO A 16 -14.46 8.67 -15.23
N GLU A 17 -14.78 8.83 -16.51
CA GLU A 17 -15.98 9.57 -16.96
C GLU A 17 -17.19 8.69 -17.22
N CYS A 18 -17.00 7.48 -17.74
CA CYS A 18 -18.11 6.58 -18.03
C CYS A 18 -18.23 5.46 -16.99
N GLY A 19 -17.23 5.19 -16.16
CA GLY A 19 -17.26 4.11 -15.16
C GLY A 19 -17.33 2.70 -15.76
N GLU A 20 -17.57 2.60 -17.06
CA GLU A 20 -17.59 1.36 -17.80
C GLU A 20 -16.17 0.83 -18.00
N ASN A 21 -16.01 -0.44 -17.63
CA ASN A 21 -14.95 -1.31 -18.10
C ASN A 21 -15.31 -1.90 -19.47
N GLU A 22 -16.10 -1.21 -20.31
CA GLU A 22 -16.42 -1.66 -21.67
C GLU A 22 -15.20 -1.47 -22.58
N TRP A 23 -14.13 -2.22 -22.28
CA TRP A 23 -13.23 -2.69 -23.30
C TRP A 23 -13.94 -3.83 -24.02
N ARG A 24 -14.68 -3.49 -25.08
CA ARG A 24 -14.63 -4.31 -26.29
C ARG A 24 -13.15 -4.34 -26.70
N GLU A 25 -12.45 -5.39 -26.29
CA GLU A 25 -11.02 -5.64 -26.48
C GLU A 25 -10.08 -4.58 -25.85
N PRO A 26 -9.11 -4.98 -25.01
CA PRO A 26 -8.08 -4.06 -24.54
C PRO A 26 -7.34 -3.50 -25.75
N TYR A 27 -7.41 -2.18 -25.98
CA TYR A 27 -6.60 -1.57 -27.03
C TYR A 27 -5.14 -1.92 -26.73
N PRO A 28 -4.42 -2.56 -27.67
CA PRO A 28 -3.04 -2.90 -27.44
C PRO A 28 -2.30 -1.60 -27.11
N PRO A 29 -1.46 -1.57 -26.07
CA PRO A 29 -0.67 -0.38 -25.77
C PRO A 29 0.07 -0.01 -27.06
N GLU A 30 -0.19 1.20 -27.56
CA GLU A 30 0.53 1.72 -28.72
C GLU A 30 2.02 1.51 -28.44
N ARG A 31 2.68 0.70 -29.26
CA ARG A 31 4.11 0.42 -29.13
C ARG A 31 4.88 1.71 -29.46
N GLY A 32 4.95 2.61 -28.49
CA GLY A 32 5.55 3.93 -28.61
C GLY A 32 5.95 4.47 -27.24
N ARG A 33 6.92 5.39 -27.21
CA ARG A 33 7.39 6.07 -25.98
C ARG A 33 6.38 7.11 -25.46
N GLY A 34 5.10 6.78 -25.44
CA GLY A 34 4.00 7.65 -25.02
C GLY A 34 3.43 7.25 -23.66
N ARG A 35 2.97 8.25 -22.89
CA ARG A 35 2.17 7.99 -21.69
C ARG A 35 0.85 7.32 -22.14
N PRO A 36 0.43 6.20 -21.51
CA PRO A 36 -0.83 5.54 -21.85
C PRO A 36 -2.02 6.52 -21.79
N ARG A 37 -2.98 6.37 -22.71
CA ARG A 37 -4.20 7.18 -22.70
C ARG A 37 -5.04 6.81 -21.46
N VAL A 38 -5.49 7.83 -20.72
CA VAL A 38 -6.28 7.67 -19.48
C VAL A 38 -7.79 7.54 -19.77
N TYR A 39 -8.23 7.98 -20.95
CA TYR A 39 -9.64 8.02 -21.33
C TYR A 39 -9.89 7.09 -22.50
N CYS A 40 -11.01 6.37 -22.48
CA CYS A 40 -11.39 5.44 -23.55
C CYS A 40 -11.68 6.13 -24.90
N SER A 41 -11.94 7.44 -24.90
CA SER A 41 -12.21 8.21 -26.12
C SER A 41 -11.86 9.69 -25.95
N GLU A 42 -11.67 10.39 -27.07
CA GLU A 42 -11.58 11.86 -27.12
C GLU A 42 -12.85 12.52 -26.53
N ALA A 43 -14.02 11.89 -26.70
CA ALA A 43 -15.27 12.37 -26.11
C ALA A 43 -15.22 12.34 -24.57
N CYS A 44 -14.76 11.24 -23.97
CA CYS A 44 -14.52 11.14 -22.53
C CYS A 44 -13.46 12.14 -22.06
N GLN A 45 -12.36 12.28 -22.80
CA GLN A 45 -11.34 13.27 -22.46
C GLN A 45 -11.90 14.71 -22.47
N ARG A 46 -12.76 15.05 -23.43
CA ARG A 46 -13.41 16.38 -23.48
C ARG A 46 -14.41 16.56 -22.33
N ARG A 47 -15.19 15.53 -21.97
CA ARG A 47 -16.11 15.58 -20.82
C ARG A 47 -15.36 15.80 -19.51
N ALA A 48 -14.29 15.04 -19.28
CA ALA A 48 -13.41 15.22 -18.13
C ALA A 48 -12.85 16.64 -18.08
N ARG A 49 -12.28 17.13 -19.19
CA ARG A 49 -11.77 18.50 -19.27
C ARG A 49 -12.86 19.52 -18.91
N ARG A 50 -14.06 19.41 -19.48
CA ARG A 50 -15.18 20.32 -19.19
C ARG A 50 -15.57 20.33 -17.71
N LYS A 51 -15.59 19.15 -17.06
CA LYS A 51 -15.91 19.02 -15.63
C LYS A 51 -14.90 19.77 -14.75
N PHE A 52 -13.62 19.78 -15.14
CA PHE A 52 -12.57 20.49 -14.40
C PHE A 52 -12.32 21.93 -14.88
N THR A 53 -12.86 22.33 -16.03
CA THR A 53 -12.76 23.69 -16.58
C THR A 53 -14.04 24.49 -16.40
N ALA A 54 -14.94 24.10 -15.50
CA ALA A 54 -16.06 24.96 -15.13
C ALA A 54 -15.52 26.36 -14.79
N PRO A 55 -16.07 27.44 -15.39
CA PRO A 55 -15.53 28.78 -15.22
C PRO A 55 -15.55 29.13 -13.73
N TYR A 56 -14.38 29.49 -13.21
CA TYR A 56 -14.26 30.04 -11.87
C TYR A 56 -15.13 31.30 -11.78
N GLN A 57 -16.07 31.33 -10.82
CA GLN A 57 -16.82 32.55 -10.51
C GLN A 57 -15.90 33.48 -9.69
N PRO A 58 -15.47 34.63 -10.24
CA PRO A 58 -14.64 35.56 -9.49
C PRO A 58 -15.43 36.14 -8.33
N GLY A 59 -14.85 36.14 -7.13
CA GLY A 59 -15.41 36.82 -5.95
C GLY A 59 -16.04 35.91 -4.90
N GLU A 60 -16.08 34.59 -5.11
CA GLU A 60 -16.45 33.65 -4.05
C GLU A 60 -15.28 33.46 -3.07
N ASP A 61 -15.53 33.67 -1.78
CA ASP A 61 -14.58 33.38 -0.72
C ASP A 61 -14.31 31.88 -0.64
N ARG A 62 -13.03 31.52 -0.46
CA ARG A 62 -12.59 30.12 -0.36
C ARG A 62 -11.66 29.93 0.84
N PRO A 63 -11.72 28.77 1.51
CA PRO A 63 -10.79 28.47 2.60
C PRO A 63 -9.38 28.23 2.06
N CYS A 64 -8.37 28.79 2.73
CA CYS A 64 -6.98 28.52 2.43
C CYS A 64 -6.64 27.05 2.71
N ALA A 65 -6.02 26.37 1.74
CA ALA A 65 -5.62 24.97 1.88
C ALA A 65 -4.52 24.70 2.94
N HIS A 66 -3.96 25.74 3.57
CA HIS A 66 -2.96 25.62 4.62
C HIS A 66 -3.49 26.03 6.00
N CYS A 67 -3.96 27.27 6.14
CA CYS A 67 -4.43 27.81 7.41
C CYS A 67 -5.96 27.72 7.62
N GLY A 68 -6.72 27.38 6.58
CA GLY A 68 -8.19 27.32 6.63
C GLY A 68 -8.91 28.66 6.53
N GLU A 69 -8.20 29.79 6.63
CA GLU A 69 -8.80 31.13 6.60
C GLU A 69 -9.47 31.42 5.24
N SER A 70 -10.66 32.00 5.28
CA SER A 70 -11.40 32.41 4.09
C SER A 70 -10.71 33.60 3.41
N PHE A 71 -10.52 33.52 2.09
CA PHE A 71 -9.98 34.62 1.30
C PHE A 71 -10.65 34.71 -0.08
N ALA A 72 -10.80 35.94 -0.56
CA ALA A 72 -11.26 36.22 -1.92
C ALA A 72 -10.10 36.05 -2.92
N PRO A 73 -10.13 35.05 -3.81
CA PRO A 73 -9.06 34.83 -4.77
C PRO A 73 -9.09 35.95 -5.83
N ARG A 74 -7.94 36.58 -6.06
CA ARG A 74 -7.80 37.59 -7.12
C ARG A 74 -8.09 36.95 -8.49
N ALA A 75 -8.78 37.68 -9.36
CA ALA A 75 -9.00 37.24 -10.73
C ALA A 75 -7.65 37.12 -11.45
N THR A 76 -7.20 35.89 -11.66
CA THR A 76 -5.98 35.56 -12.40
C THR A 76 -6.34 34.73 -13.63
N THR A 77 -5.60 34.89 -14.72
CA THR A 77 -5.72 34.00 -15.88
C THR A 77 -5.27 32.58 -15.48
N GLY A 78 -6.18 31.61 -15.53
CA GLY A 78 -5.88 30.20 -15.27
C GLY A 78 -6.49 29.64 -13.98
N ARG A 79 -5.76 28.73 -13.30
CA ARG A 79 -6.24 28.03 -12.11
C ARG A 79 -6.29 29.00 -10.92
N PRO A 80 -7.42 29.11 -10.19
CA PRO A 80 -7.52 29.96 -9.01
C PRO A 80 -6.47 29.59 -7.94
N PRO A 81 -5.92 30.57 -7.20
CA PRO A 81 -4.97 30.29 -6.13
C PRO A 81 -5.64 29.52 -4.99
N GLN A 82 -4.89 28.60 -4.37
CA GLN A 82 -5.37 27.75 -3.27
C GLN A 82 -4.98 28.27 -1.87
N TYR A 83 -4.14 29.31 -1.82
CA TYR A 83 -3.55 29.82 -0.59
C TYR A 83 -3.83 31.31 -0.48
N CYS A 84 -4.16 31.80 0.72
CA CYS A 84 -4.44 33.21 0.97
C CYS A 84 -3.19 34.10 0.78
N SER A 85 -1.99 33.53 0.95
CA SER A 85 -0.72 34.26 0.92
C SER A 85 0.46 33.39 0.42
N PRO A 86 1.56 34.02 -0.04
CA PRO A 86 2.79 33.30 -0.37
C PRO A 86 3.37 32.52 0.82
N SER A 87 3.25 33.03 2.05
CA SER A 87 3.71 32.34 3.26
C SER A 87 2.91 31.05 3.50
N CYS A 88 1.57 31.08 3.36
CA CYS A 88 0.75 29.87 3.47
C CYS A 88 1.09 28.83 2.40
N ARG A 89 1.41 29.27 1.18
CA ARG A 89 1.89 28.36 0.12
C ARG A 89 3.22 27.71 0.49
N GLN A 90 4.16 28.48 1.03
CA GLN A 90 5.45 27.96 1.47
C GLN A 90 5.32 27.01 2.66
N GLY A 91 4.50 27.36 3.66
CA GLY A 91 4.18 26.52 4.81
C GLY A 91 3.59 25.17 4.40
N ALA A 92 2.61 25.16 3.50
CA ALA A 92 2.07 23.91 2.96
C ALA A 92 3.11 23.07 2.21
N ASN A 93 4.04 23.70 1.50
CA ASN A 93 5.14 22.99 0.84
C ASN A 93 6.12 22.38 1.85
N GLN A 94 6.47 23.13 2.90
CA GLN A 94 7.36 22.64 3.95
C GLN A 94 6.72 21.50 4.74
N GLN A 95 5.43 21.63 5.08
CA GLN A 95 4.67 20.57 5.74
C GLN A 95 4.69 19.28 4.93
N ARG A 96 4.40 19.34 3.62
CA ARG A 96 4.48 18.16 2.74
C ARG A 96 5.85 17.51 2.75
N LYS A 97 6.93 18.29 2.62
CA LYS A 97 8.30 17.77 2.67
C LYS A 97 8.61 17.10 4.01
N TYR A 98 8.13 17.68 5.11
CA TYR A 98 8.31 17.12 6.44
C TYR A 98 7.54 15.80 6.61
N ASP A 99 6.29 15.75 6.14
CA ASP A 99 5.48 14.54 6.18
C ASP A 99 6.09 13.41 5.32
N ASP A 100 6.57 13.74 4.11
CA ASP A 100 7.28 12.80 3.23
C ASP A 100 8.55 12.27 3.91
N TYR A 101 9.34 13.15 4.53
CA TYR A 101 10.54 12.78 5.27
C TYR A 101 10.22 11.88 6.47
N ARG A 102 9.18 12.22 7.23
CA ARG A 102 8.71 11.42 8.37
C ARG A 102 8.25 10.04 7.91
N ALA A 103 7.44 9.96 6.86
CA ALA A 103 6.99 8.68 6.29
C ALA A 103 8.19 7.83 5.85
N TRP A 104 9.17 8.42 5.17
CA TRP A 104 10.38 7.73 4.75
C TRP A 104 11.21 7.23 5.94
N SER A 105 11.35 8.03 7.01
CA SER A 105 12.06 7.63 8.22
C SER A 105 11.43 6.42 8.93
N GLN A 106 10.10 6.32 8.91
CA GLN A 106 9.38 5.15 9.45
C GLN A 106 9.65 3.90 8.62
N VAL A 107 9.63 4.00 7.30
CA VAL A 107 9.97 2.89 6.40
C VAL A 107 11.43 2.46 6.59
N ALA A 108 12.35 3.41 6.73
CA ALA A 108 13.76 3.13 6.98
C ALA A 108 13.96 2.37 8.30
N ALA A 109 13.28 2.79 9.38
CA ALA A 109 13.34 2.12 10.68
C ALA A 109 12.79 0.68 10.64
N VAL A 110 11.66 0.46 9.96
CA VAL A 110 11.09 -0.89 9.77
C VAL A 110 12.05 -1.76 8.95
N THR A 111 12.61 -1.22 7.87
CA THR A 111 13.56 -1.93 7.02
C THR A 111 14.82 -2.34 7.80
N ALA A 112 15.36 -1.45 8.64
CA ALA A 112 16.50 -1.76 9.50
C ALA A 112 16.16 -2.90 10.47
N ARG A 113 15.01 -2.85 11.14
CA ARG A 113 14.56 -3.92 12.04
C ARG A 113 14.38 -5.27 11.33
N LEU A 114 13.90 -5.26 10.09
CA LEU A 114 13.79 -6.47 9.27
C LEU A 114 15.16 -7.04 8.92
N ALA A 115 16.17 -6.19 8.66
CA ALA A 115 17.54 -6.63 8.45
C ALA A 115 18.11 -7.29 9.72
N ASP A 116 17.93 -6.68 10.88
CA ASP A 116 18.37 -7.25 12.16
C ASP A 116 17.73 -8.62 12.45
N LEU A 117 16.42 -8.74 12.20
CA LEU A 117 15.70 -10.02 12.37
C LEU A 117 16.19 -11.09 11.41
N ARG A 118 16.48 -10.71 10.16
CA ARG A 118 17.06 -11.64 9.17
C ARG A 118 18.41 -12.14 9.62
N ASP A 119 19.25 -11.27 10.16
CA ASP A 119 20.59 -11.62 10.66
C ASP A 119 20.50 -12.49 11.92
N ASP A 120 19.55 -12.24 12.83
CA ASP A 120 19.28 -13.12 13.98
C ASP A 120 18.85 -14.52 13.54
N ILE A 121 17.91 -14.63 12.60
CA ILE A 121 17.49 -15.92 12.03
C ILE A 121 18.67 -16.65 11.41
N HIS A 122 19.50 -15.94 10.63
CA HIS A 122 20.69 -16.52 10.02
C HIS A 122 21.68 -17.00 11.09
N SER A 123 21.93 -16.19 12.12
CA SER A 123 22.82 -16.50 13.23
C SER A 123 22.35 -17.71 14.05
N ARG A 124 21.05 -17.86 14.29
CA ARG A 124 20.49 -19.05 14.96
C ARG A 124 20.69 -20.30 14.10
N ARG A 125 20.41 -20.18 12.80
CA ARG A 125 20.60 -21.28 11.85
C ARG A 125 22.05 -21.75 11.78
N THR A 126 23.02 -20.84 11.78
CA THR A 126 24.45 -21.17 11.74
C THR A 126 24.99 -21.67 13.07
N ARG A 127 24.48 -21.18 14.21
CA ARG A 127 24.86 -21.65 15.55
C ARG A 127 24.36 -23.06 15.90
N GLY A 128 23.69 -23.74 14.97
CA GLY A 128 23.31 -25.15 15.17
C GLY A 128 22.11 -25.34 16.09
N SER A 129 21.31 -24.31 16.36
CA SER A 129 20.07 -24.45 17.13
C SER A 129 19.00 -25.29 16.41
N VAL A 130 19.26 -25.75 15.19
CA VAL A 130 18.50 -26.85 14.56
C VAL A 130 18.59 -28.12 15.39
N LYS A 131 19.76 -28.39 16.01
CA LYS A 131 19.98 -29.58 16.83
C LYS A 131 19.23 -29.49 18.16
N GLU A 132 19.29 -28.34 18.85
CA GLU A 132 18.48 -28.09 20.05
C GLU A 132 16.97 -28.20 19.78
N LEU A 133 16.50 -27.72 18.62
CA LEU A 133 15.10 -27.87 18.21
C LEU A 133 14.74 -29.32 17.89
N GLN A 134 15.63 -30.09 17.26
CA GLN A 134 15.44 -31.52 17.00
C GLN A 134 15.46 -32.37 18.29
N ASP A 135 16.32 -32.02 19.25
CA ASP A 135 16.43 -32.69 20.54
C ASP A 135 15.15 -32.47 21.38
N LEU A 136 14.64 -31.23 21.41
CA LEU A 136 13.34 -30.91 22.03
C LEU A 136 12.16 -31.63 21.36
N GLU A 137 12.18 -31.76 20.02
CA GLU A 137 11.14 -32.50 19.29
C GLU A 137 11.15 -34.00 19.65
N ALA A 138 12.35 -34.59 19.78
CA ALA A 138 12.51 -35.99 20.19
C ALA A 138 12.00 -36.23 21.63
N GLU A 139 12.31 -35.31 22.54
CA GLU A 139 11.84 -35.37 23.94
C GLU A 139 10.31 -35.29 24.04
N LEU A 140 9.68 -34.38 23.28
CA LEU A 140 8.22 -34.25 23.22
C LEU A 140 7.53 -35.52 22.69
N LYS A 141 8.09 -36.13 21.63
CA LYS A 141 7.57 -37.40 21.09
C LYS A 141 7.68 -38.55 22.09
N SER A 142 8.78 -38.62 22.84
CA SER A 142 8.95 -39.59 23.93
C SER A 142 7.87 -39.44 25.00
N LEU A 143 7.65 -38.21 25.49
CA LEU A 143 6.64 -37.93 26.51
C LEU A 143 5.22 -38.26 26.04
N LEU A 144 4.87 -37.89 24.80
CA LEU A 144 3.58 -38.23 24.19
C LEU A 144 3.35 -39.74 24.16
N THR A 145 4.38 -40.51 23.83
CA THR A 145 4.31 -41.99 23.79
C THR A 145 4.05 -42.57 25.18
N VAL A 146 4.71 -42.03 26.22
CA VAL A 146 4.50 -42.43 27.62
C VAL A 146 3.07 -42.12 28.08
N VAL A 147 2.55 -40.94 27.73
CA VAL A 147 1.17 -40.54 28.06
C VAL A 147 0.16 -41.45 27.37
N GLN A 148 0.33 -41.71 26.07
CA GLN A 148 -0.54 -42.63 25.32
C GLN A 148 -0.53 -44.05 25.90
N TYR A 149 0.64 -44.56 26.28
CA TYR A 149 0.77 -45.87 26.92
C TYR A 149 0.00 -45.94 28.25
N ARG A 150 0.13 -44.91 29.10
CA ARG A 150 -0.60 -44.85 30.38
C ARG A 150 -2.12 -44.77 30.20
N LEU A 151 -2.59 -43.99 29.23
CA LEU A 151 -4.01 -43.92 28.91
C LEU A 151 -4.56 -45.26 28.42
N HIS A 152 -3.79 -45.98 27.59
CA HIS A 152 -4.17 -47.32 27.14
C HIS A 152 -4.22 -48.34 28.29
N ALA A 153 -3.22 -48.33 29.18
CA ALA A 153 -3.20 -49.24 30.34
C ALA A 153 -4.40 -49.02 31.26
N ALA A 154 -4.73 -47.76 31.57
CA ALA A 154 -5.89 -47.41 32.40
C ALA A 154 -7.24 -47.82 31.77
N SER A 155 -7.31 -47.93 30.44
CA SER A 155 -8.51 -48.42 29.75
C SER A 155 -8.70 -49.95 29.84
N LEU A 156 -7.63 -50.71 30.12
CA LEU A 156 -7.69 -52.16 30.25
C LEU A 156 -8.04 -52.60 31.67
N ASP A 157 -7.64 -51.81 32.67
CA ASP A 157 -7.98 -51.99 34.08
C ASP A 157 -9.40 -51.48 34.40
N GLY A 158 -10.39 -51.83 33.57
CA GLY A 158 -11.78 -51.38 33.67
C GLY A 158 -12.29 -51.33 35.12
N PRO A 159 -13.18 -50.37 35.45
CA PRO A 159 -13.49 -50.04 36.83
C PRO A 159 -13.83 -51.30 37.63
N PRO A 160 -13.30 -51.44 38.86
CA PRO A 160 -13.62 -52.60 39.68
C PRO A 160 -15.14 -52.65 39.87
N ASN A 161 -15.75 -53.77 39.48
CA ASN A 161 -17.17 -54.07 39.67
C ASN A 161 -17.55 -54.02 41.16
#